data_AF-M0IS25-F1
#
_entry.id   AF-M0IS25-F1
#
_cell.length_a   1.000
_cell.length_b   1.000
_cell.length_c   1.000
_cell.angle_alpha   90.00
_cell.angle_beta   90.00
_cell.angle_gamma   90.00
#
_symmetry.space_group_name_H-M   'P 1'
#
loop_
_entity.id
_entity.type
_entity.pdbx_description
1 polymer ?
#
loop_
_entity_poly.entity_id
_entity_poly.type
_entity_poly.pdbx_seq_one_letter_code
_entity_poly.pdbx_strand_id
1 'polypeptide(L)'
;MFEKDGVSRRSFVKQSLVATGVAGGVLGNVQTVAADKPQTLTVDGNGKYEVVVNDPNATGRNLEDDRINDFDRKTKINGNVEGDKDIIDFDGWITRISLEGDIVADVYGSDDTPGGDVVVSGDEGGSQYAFTVSNSVEATADCEDESIYGGDTVNGTLNDYGDDDTFEVIGTITTASTFSFEEEVTFKYVD
;
A
#
# COMPACT_ATOMS: atom_id res chain seq x y z
N MET A 1 8.28 10.03 -48.49
CA MET A 1 8.03 8.71 -47.86
C MET A 1 8.85 8.67 -46.58
N PHE A 2 8.32 8.06 -45.52
CA PHE A 2 8.59 8.25 -44.08
C PHE A 2 7.84 9.45 -43.49
N GLU A 3 7.11 9.37 -42.37
CA GLU A 3 6.50 8.24 -41.64
C GLU A 3 5.40 8.83 -40.74
N LYS A 4 4.53 7.95 -40.25
CA LYS A 4 3.21 8.18 -39.65
C LYS A 4 3.22 9.03 -38.36
N ASP A 5 2.26 9.93 -38.28
CA ASP A 5 1.72 10.49 -37.04
C ASP A 5 1.04 9.41 -36.17
N GLY A 6 1.15 9.58 -34.84
CA GLY A 6 0.48 8.82 -33.79
C GLY A 6 1.47 8.42 -32.71
N VAL A 7 1.43 8.95 -31.48
CA VAL A 7 0.37 8.69 -30.50
C VAL A 7 0.06 9.94 -29.66
N SER A 8 -1.24 10.20 -29.52
CA SER A 8 -1.84 11.22 -28.66
C SER A 8 -1.49 10.99 -27.18
N ARG A 9 -0.74 11.92 -26.59
CA ARG A 9 -0.67 12.07 -25.12
C ARG A 9 -2.01 12.62 -24.66
N ARG A 10 -2.93 11.74 -24.23
CA ARG A 10 -4.19 12.14 -23.59
C ARG A 10 -3.86 12.79 -22.24
N SER A 11 -3.61 14.09 -22.25
CA SER A 11 -3.64 14.92 -21.05
C SER A 11 -5.11 15.02 -20.61
N PHE A 12 -5.45 14.36 -19.51
CA PHE A 12 -6.75 14.52 -18.88
C PHE A 12 -6.77 15.88 -18.15
N VAL A 13 -7.05 16.95 -18.89
CA VAL A 13 -7.51 18.20 -18.29
C VAL A 13 -8.98 18.00 -17.93
N LYS A 14 -9.27 17.70 -16.66
CA LYS A 14 -10.65 17.70 -16.16
C LYS A 14 -11.19 19.13 -16.28
N GLN A 15 -12.18 19.27 -17.16
CA GLN A 15 -12.76 20.53 -17.60
C GLN A 15 -13.67 21.10 -16.50
N SER A 16 -13.23 22.17 -15.82
CA SER A 16 -14.07 22.92 -14.88
C SER A 16 -15.13 23.71 -15.65
N LEU A 17 -16.39 23.28 -15.57
CA LEU A 17 -17.54 24.05 -16.03
C LEU A 17 -17.83 25.18 -15.03
N VAL A 18 -17.33 26.38 -15.31
CA VAL A 18 -17.78 27.61 -14.65
C VAL A 18 -18.97 28.16 -15.44
N ALA A 19 -20.18 27.93 -14.94
CA ALA A 19 -21.37 28.65 -15.42
C ALA A 19 -21.40 30.03 -14.75
N THR A 20 -20.95 31.06 -15.47
CA THR A 20 -20.98 32.46 -15.02
C THR A 20 -22.42 33.00 -15.10
N GLY A 21 -23.18 32.84 -14.01
CA GLY A 21 -24.39 33.63 -13.76
C GLY A 21 -24.01 34.93 -13.06
N VAL A 22 -24.04 36.04 -13.79
CA VAL A 22 -23.72 37.38 -13.28
C VAL A 22 -24.89 37.89 -12.42
N ALA A 23 -24.80 37.75 -11.10
CA ALA A 23 -25.43 38.66 -10.12
C ALA A 23 -24.98 38.33 -8.69
N GLY A 24 -24.11 39.17 -8.13
CA GLY A 24 -24.08 39.51 -6.71
C GLY A 24 -23.76 38.41 -5.70
N GLY A 25 -22.57 38.51 -5.10
CA GLY A 25 -22.35 38.07 -3.72
C GLY A 25 -21.56 36.78 -3.57
N VAL A 26 -20.54 36.89 -2.73
CA VAL A 26 -19.63 35.83 -2.25
C VAL A 26 -18.62 35.37 -3.29
N LEU A 27 -17.42 35.95 -3.22
CA LEU A 27 -16.18 35.27 -3.61
C LEU A 27 -16.05 34.03 -2.72
N GLY A 28 -16.76 32.96 -3.09
CA GLY A 28 -16.63 31.66 -2.46
C GLY A 28 -15.20 31.20 -2.70
N ASN A 29 -14.48 30.95 -1.62
CA ASN A 29 -13.16 30.34 -1.65
C ASN A 29 -13.18 29.15 -2.60
N VAL A 30 -12.64 29.31 -3.81
CA VAL A 30 -12.18 28.18 -4.60
C VAL A 30 -10.92 27.73 -3.89
N GLN A 31 -11.09 26.95 -2.82
CA GLN A 31 -10.03 26.06 -2.40
C GLN A 31 -9.82 25.14 -3.59
N THR A 32 -8.79 25.41 -4.37
CA THR A 32 -8.10 24.38 -5.12
C THR A 32 -7.72 23.35 -4.08
N VAL A 33 -8.57 22.35 -3.86
CA VAL A 33 -8.16 21.12 -3.22
C VAL A 33 -7.06 20.65 -4.14
N ALA A 34 -5.80 20.76 -3.70
CA ALA A 34 -4.72 20.12 -4.41
C ALA A 34 -5.19 18.68 -4.61
N ALA A 35 -5.22 18.20 -5.84
CA ALA A 35 -5.48 16.79 -6.05
C ALA A 35 -4.37 16.08 -5.27
N ASP A 36 -4.75 15.41 -4.20
CA ASP A 36 -3.85 14.67 -3.36
C ASP A 36 -3.06 13.72 -4.28
N LYS A 37 -1.74 13.65 -4.05
CA LYS A 37 -0.90 12.86 -4.94
C LYS A 37 -1.26 11.39 -4.70
N PRO A 38 -1.69 10.65 -5.74
CA PRO A 38 -1.94 9.23 -5.57
C PRO A 38 -0.68 8.57 -5.02
N GLN A 39 -0.89 7.66 -4.08
CA GLN A 39 0.15 6.81 -3.54
C GLN A 39 0.46 5.70 -4.56
N THR A 40 1.71 5.25 -4.54
CA THR A 40 2.19 4.20 -5.43
C THR A 40 2.82 3.11 -4.59
N LEU A 41 2.21 1.93 -4.58
CA LEU A 41 2.83 0.71 -4.10
C LEU A 41 3.63 0.08 -5.25
N THR A 42 4.85 -0.33 -4.96
CA THR A 42 5.70 -1.13 -5.84
C THR A 42 5.95 -2.47 -5.17
N VAL A 43 5.68 -3.58 -5.87
CA VAL A 43 6.00 -4.92 -5.39
C VAL A 43 7.05 -5.50 -6.31
N ASP A 44 8.16 -5.97 -5.75
CA ASP A 44 9.21 -6.69 -6.47
C ASP A 44 9.75 -7.87 -5.67
N GLY A 45 10.36 -8.83 -6.36
CA GLY A 45 10.88 -10.05 -5.75
C GLY A 45 10.45 -11.31 -6.50
N ASN A 46 10.32 -12.42 -5.76
CA ASN A 46 9.89 -13.72 -6.25
C ASN A 46 8.85 -14.32 -5.29
N GLY A 47 7.58 -14.31 -5.67
CA GLY A 47 6.50 -14.87 -4.87
C GLY A 47 5.13 -14.27 -5.16
N LYS A 48 4.15 -14.60 -4.31
CA LYS A 48 2.77 -14.09 -4.40
C LYS A 48 2.50 -12.98 -3.39
N TYR A 49 1.62 -12.07 -3.74
CA TYR A 49 1.17 -11.03 -2.83
C TYR A 49 -0.34 -10.82 -2.86
N GLU A 50 -0.88 -10.35 -1.76
CA GLU A 50 -2.24 -9.82 -1.66
C GLU A 50 -2.19 -8.46 -0.97
N VAL A 51 -2.79 -7.44 -1.57
CA VAL A 51 -2.87 -6.11 -0.98
C VAL A 51 -4.31 -5.63 -0.97
N VAL A 52 -4.72 -5.02 0.14
CA VAL A 52 -6.03 -4.38 0.29
C VAL A 52 -5.83 -2.91 0.63
N VAL A 53 -6.18 -2.02 -0.30
CA VAL A 53 -6.16 -0.56 -0.13
C VAL A 53 -7.55 -0.03 0.12
N ASN A 54 -7.68 1.02 0.93
CA ASN A 54 -8.96 1.71 1.17
C ASN A 54 -9.39 2.64 0.01
N ASP A 55 -8.99 2.33 -1.22
CA ASP A 55 -9.35 3.06 -2.43
C ASP A 55 -10.16 2.13 -3.35
N PRO A 56 -11.43 2.44 -3.68
CA PRO A 56 -12.21 1.64 -4.63
C PRO A 56 -11.81 1.84 -6.09
N ASN A 57 -10.90 2.77 -6.40
CA ASN A 57 -10.47 3.07 -7.77
C ASN A 57 -8.98 2.79 -8.00
N ALA A 58 -8.34 2.00 -7.12
CA ALA A 58 -6.94 1.65 -7.29
C ALA A 58 -6.71 0.96 -8.63
N THR A 59 -5.58 1.27 -9.25
CA THR A 59 -5.21 0.76 -10.58
C THR A 59 -3.84 0.11 -10.55
N GLY A 60 -3.63 -0.91 -11.37
CA GLY A 60 -2.36 -1.59 -11.48
C GLY A 60 -1.70 -1.44 -12.85
N ARG A 61 -0.38 -1.57 -12.86
CA ARG A 61 0.49 -1.58 -14.03
C ARG A 61 1.47 -2.73 -13.88
N ASN A 62 1.80 -3.34 -15.01
CA ASN A 62 2.57 -4.58 -15.13
C ASN A 62 1.89 -5.82 -14.55
N LEU A 63 0.64 -5.70 -14.09
CA LEU A 63 -0.15 -6.85 -13.69
C LEU A 63 -0.34 -7.84 -14.87
N GLU A 64 0.33 -8.99 -14.85
CA GLU A 64 0.13 -10.07 -15.82
C GLU A 64 -1.15 -10.88 -15.55
N ASP A 65 -1.15 -11.70 -14.48
CA ASP A 65 -2.24 -12.63 -14.10
C ASP A 65 -3.03 -12.15 -12.86
N ASP A 66 -2.74 -10.92 -12.42
CA ASP A 66 -3.19 -10.35 -11.17
C ASP A 66 -4.65 -9.89 -11.25
N ARG A 67 -5.31 -9.89 -10.09
CA ARG A 67 -6.75 -9.60 -10.00
C ARG A 67 -7.01 -8.45 -9.08
N ILE A 68 -7.56 -7.39 -9.67
CA ILE A 68 -8.16 -6.25 -8.96
C ILE A 68 -9.64 -6.56 -8.75
N ASN A 69 -10.06 -6.61 -7.50
CA ASN A 69 -11.46 -6.79 -7.12
C ASN A 69 -11.91 -5.67 -6.20
N ASP A 70 -13.00 -5.00 -6.56
CA ASP A 70 -13.66 -4.02 -5.70
C ASP A 70 -14.33 -4.76 -4.53
N PHE A 71 -14.04 -4.34 -3.31
CA PHE A 71 -14.60 -4.90 -2.09
C PHE A 71 -14.97 -3.79 -1.12
N ASP A 72 -16.26 -3.45 -1.03
CA ASP A 72 -16.81 -2.51 -0.04
C ASP A 72 -15.97 -1.23 0.17
N ARG A 73 -15.88 -0.39 -0.87
CA ARG A 73 -15.08 0.85 -0.88
C ARG A 73 -13.57 0.66 -0.74
N LYS A 74 -13.09 -0.58 -0.80
CA LYS A 74 -11.68 -0.95 -0.89
C LYS A 74 -11.41 -1.64 -2.22
N THR A 75 -10.14 -1.77 -2.56
CA THR A 75 -9.69 -2.60 -3.67
C THR A 75 -8.72 -3.65 -3.15
N LYS A 76 -8.98 -4.90 -3.52
CA LYS A 76 -8.12 -6.05 -3.26
C LYS A 76 -7.37 -6.41 -4.54
N ILE A 77 -6.05 -6.41 -4.47
CA ILE A 77 -5.15 -6.82 -5.54
C ILE A 77 -4.49 -8.12 -5.10
N ASN A 78 -4.50 -9.14 -5.97
CA ASN A 78 -3.77 -10.38 -5.74
C ASN A 78 -2.85 -10.58 -6.91
N GLY A 79 -1.58 -10.85 -6.65
CA GLY A 79 -0.60 -10.93 -7.70
C GLY A 79 0.59 -11.83 -7.45
N ASN A 80 1.47 -11.91 -8.45
CA ASN A 80 2.64 -12.77 -8.44
C ASN A 80 3.80 -12.10 -9.18
N VAL A 81 4.93 -11.91 -8.48
CA VAL A 81 6.15 -11.36 -9.06
C VAL A 81 7.19 -12.47 -9.26
N GLU A 82 7.82 -12.52 -10.44
CA GLU A 82 8.86 -13.49 -10.80
C GLU A 82 10.11 -12.77 -11.34
N GLY A 83 10.65 -11.85 -10.55
CA GLY A 83 11.79 -10.98 -10.92
C GLY A 83 11.40 -9.76 -11.75
N ASP A 84 10.11 -9.52 -11.91
CA ASP A 84 9.51 -8.30 -12.44
C ASP A 84 9.07 -7.35 -11.31
N LYS A 85 8.27 -6.35 -11.66
CA LYS A 85 7.88 -5.26 -10.78
C LYS A 85 6.46 -4.82 -11.08
N ASP A 86 5.60 -5.06 -10.11
CA ASP A 86 4.23 -4.59 -10.12
C ASP A 86 4.11 -3.22 -9.50
N ILE A 87 3.23 -2.41 -10.07
CA ILE A 87 2.99 -1.05 -9.61
C ILE A 87 1.50 -0.82 -9.45
N ILE A 88 1.08 -0.44 -8.25
CA ILE A 88 -0.31 -0.18 -7.87
C ILE A 88 -0.43 1.27 -7.45
N ASP A 89 -1.23 2.04 -8.17
CA ASP A 89 -1.54 3.44 -7.86
C ASP A 89 -2.91 3.51 -7.16
N PHE A 90 -2.99 4.17 -6.01
CA PHE A 90 -4.20 4.27 -5.19
C PHE A 90 -4.29 5.59 -4.41
N ASP A 91 -5.50 5.94 -3.97
CA ASP A 91 -5.82 7.12 -3.16
C ASP A 91 -6.32 6.71 -1.76
N GLY A 92 -5.47 6.85 -0.74
CA GLY A 92 -5.73 6.40 0.64
C GLY A 92 -4.55 5.62 1.22
N TRP A 93 -4.74 4.58 2.03
CA TRP A 93 -3.69 3.78 2.67
C TRP A 93 -3.93 2.27 2.59
N ILE A 94 -2.87 1.49 2.80
CA ILE A 94 -2.92 0.03 2.76
C ILE A 94 -3.43 -0.54 4.08
N THR A 95 -4.56 -1.25 4.03
CA THR A 95 -5.18 -1.87 5.20
C THR A 95 -4.69 -3.29 5.49
N ARG A 96 -4.17 -3.97 4.46
CA ARG A 96 -3.60 -5.33 4.56
C ARG A 96 -2.56 -5.53 3.46
N ILE A 97 -1.43 -6.13 3.80
CA ILE A 97 -0.44 -6.69 2.87
C ILE A 97 -0.21 -8.14 3.30
N SER A 98 -0.29 -9.10 2.38
CA SER A 98 0.20 -10.45 2.57
C SER A 98 1.26 -10.75 1.53
N LEU A 99 2.39 -11.30 1.94
CA LEU A 99 3.54 -11.62 1.11
C LEU A 99 3.92 -13.09 1.33
N GLU A 100 3.98 -13.86 0.26
CA GLU A 100 4.42 -15.27 0.24
C GLU A 100 5.64 -15.37 -0.67
N GLY A 101 6.84 -15.56 -0.09
CA GLY A 101 8.10 -15.60 -0.84
C GLY A 101 9.10 -14.51 -0.46
N ASP A 102 10.14 -14.35 -1.27
CA ASP A 102 11.14 -13.28 -1.11
C ASP A 102 10.64 -12.04 -1.84
N ILE A 103 9.85 -11.22 -1.13
CA ILE A 103 9.12 -10.08 -1.70
C ILE A 103 9.37 -8.83 -0.86
N VAL A 104 9.51 -7.70 -1.54
CA VAL A 104 9.50 -6.36 -0.96
C VAL A 104 8.34 -5.55 -1.55
N ALA A 105 7.57 -4.93 -0.67
CA ALA A 105 6.47 -4.03 -1.00
C ALA A 105 6.80 -2.62 -0.49
N ASP A 106 7.08 -1.69 -1.39
CA ASP A 106 7.40 -0.28 -1.09
C ASP A 106 6.25 0.66 -1.44
N VAL A 107 5.85 1.52 -0.51
CA VAL A 107 4.78 2.50 -0.67
C VAL A 107 5.35 3.90 -0.72
N TYR A 108 5.06 4.61 -1.81
CA TYR A 108 5.49 5.97 -2.05
C TYR A 108 4.30 6.93 -2.04
N GLY A 109 4.43 7.98 -1.22
CA GLY A 109 3.38 8.97 -1.01
C GLY A 109 2.69 8.75 0.34
N SER A 110 2.26 9.84 0.96
CA SER A 110 1.56 9.80 2.25
C SER A 110 0.50 10.88 2.23
N ASP A 111 -0.74 10.50 1.94
CA ASP A 111 -1.87 11.42 2.07
C ASP A 111 -2.61 11.22 3.40
N ASP A 112 -2.64 9.96 3.87
CA ASP A 112 -3.24 9.58 5.14
C ASP A 112 -2.19 9.12 6.16
N THR A 113 -2.51 9.29 7.44
CA THR A 113 -1.72 8.76 8.56
C THR A 113 -2.65 7.95 9.47
N PRO A 114 -2.88 6.66 9.15
CA PRO A 114 -3.67 5.81 10.02
C PRO A 114 -2.97 5.68 11.38
N GLY A 115 -3.75 5.48 12.43
CA GLY A 115 -3.27 5.12 13.75
C GLY A 115 -4.08 3.93 14.24
N GLY A 116 -3.42 3.01 14.93
CA GLY A 116 -4.03 1.76 15.40
C GLY A 116 -3.00 0.65 15.48
N ASP A 117 -3.47 -0.57 15.68
CA ASP A 117 -2.59 -1.71 15.79
C ASP A 117 -2.31 -2.31 14.41
N VAL A 118 -1.07 -2.68 14.16
CA VAL A 118 -0.66 -3.57 13.07
C VAL A 118 -0.40 -4.94 13.67
N VAL A 119 -1.15 -5.93 13.23
CA VAL A 119 -0.92 -7.34 13.54
C VAL A 119 -0.13 -7.96 12.40
N VAL A 120 1.01 -8.56 12.73
CA VAL A 120 1.85 -9.36 11.85
C VAL A 120 1.61 -10.82 12.20
N SER A 121 1.21 -11.60 11.20
CA SER A 121 0.80 -13.00 11.37
C SER A 121 1.42 -13.84 10.26
N GLY A 122 1.67 -15.11 10.55
CA GLY A 122 2.32 -16.03 9.62
C GLY A 122 1.71 -17.42 9.66
N ASP A 123 1.84 -18.14 8.55
CA ASP A 123 1.33 -19.50 8.42
C ASP A 123 2.33 -20.58 8.85
N GLU A 124 3.60 -20.24 9.08
CA GLU A 124 4.62 -21.15 9.60
C GLU A 124 5.54 -20.48 10.64
N GLY A 125 6.04 -21.27 11.58
CA GLY A 125 7.01 -20.81 12.58
C GLY A 125 8.42 -20.71 11.98
N GLY A 126 9.09 -19.60 12.20
CA GLY A 126 10.36 -19.22 11.56
C GLY A 126 10.24 -18.05 10.58
N SER A 127 9.01 -17.60 10.29
CA SER A 127 8.74 -16.55 9.31
C SER A 127 9.38 -15.23 9.67
N GLN A 128 10.37 -14.82 8.87
CA GLN A 128 11.09 -13.58 9.04
C GLN A 128 10.39 -12.43 8.31
N TYR A 129 10.18 -11.34 9.03
CA TYR A 129 9.52 -10.16 8.47
C TYR A 129 10.27 -8.88 8.82
N ALA A 130 10.06 -7.88 7.98
CA ALA A 130 10.41 -6.50 8.31
C ALA A 130 9.35 -5.54 7.79
N PHE A 131 9.09 -4.47 8.52
CA PHE A 131 8.27 -3.38 8.02
C PHE A 131 8.73 -2.02 8.57
N THR A 132 8.45 -0.97 7.81
CA THR A 132 8.68 0.41 8.21
C THR A 132 7.37 1.17 8.12
N VAL A 133 7.13 2.07 9.07
CA VAL A 133 5.98 2.97 9.10
C VAL A 133 6.40 4.41 8.95
N SER A 134 5.50 5.29 8.51
CA SER A 134 5.84 6.67 8.17
C SER A 134 6.13 7.58 9.38
N ASN A 135 5.85 7.15 10.61
CA ASN A 135 6.01 8.01 11.79
C ASN A 135 6.50 7.27 13.05
N SER A 136 5.71 6.38 13.67
CA SER A 136 6.18 5.66 14.86
C SER A 136 5.56 4.28 15.04
N VAL A 137 6.31 3.37 15.66
CA VAL A 137 5.89 2.01 16.01
C VAL A 137 6.35 1.63 17.42
N GLU A 138 5.48 0.96 18.17
CA GLU A 138 5.78 0.39 19.49
C GLU A 138 5.26 -1.06 19.57
N ALA A 139 6.07 -1.98 20.09
CA ALA A 139 5.66 -3.37 20.31
C ALA A 139 4.68 -3.45 21.49
N THR A 140 3.57 -4.18 21.32
CA THR A 140 2.51 -4.25 22.33
C THR A 140 2.14 -5.67 22.77
N ALA A 141 2.20 -6.68 21.89
CA ALA A 141 1.89 -8.06 22.25
C ALA A 141 2.63 -9.09 21.38
N ASP A 142 3.04 -10.20 22.01
CA ASP A 142 3.75 -11.37 21.46
C ASP A 142 5.09 -11.13 20.75
N CYS A 143 5.54 -9.87 20.69
CA CYS A 143 6.84 -9.53 20.16
C CYS A 143 7.95 -9.98 21.13
N GLU A 144 8.37 -11.24 21.01
CA GLU A 144 9.45 -11.84 21.81
C GLU A 144 10.79 -11.87 21.04
N ASP A 145 10.76 -11.76 19.70
CA ASP A 145 11.94 -11.84 18.80
C ASP A 145 11.99 -10.73 17.74
N GLU A 146 11.65 -9.51 18.15
CA GLU A 146 11.63 -8.29 17.35
C GLU A 146 12.72 -7.29 17.73
N SER A 147 13.00 -6.38 16.81
CA SER A 147 13.89 -5.25 17.02
C SER A 147 13.32 -4.02 16.34
N ILE A 148 13.05 -2.98 17.16
CA ILE A 148 12.61 -1.68 16.68
C ILE A 148 13.83 -0.74 16.53
N TYR A 149 14.03 -0.24 15.31
CA TYR A 149 15.10 0.70 14.95
C TYR A 149 14.50 2.06 14.60
N GLY A 150 15.15 3.14 15.04
CA GLY A 150 14.74 4.50 14.68
C GLY A 150 13.39 4.96 15.25
N GLY A 151 12.63 4.06 15.87
CA GLY A 151 11.27 4.29 16.33
C GLY A 151 10.21 4.06 15.25
N ASP A 152 10.59 3.63 14.04
CA ASP A 152 9.71 3.51 12.87
C ASP A 152 9.90 2.22 12.05
N THR A 153 10.94 1.44 12.34
CA THR A 153 11.31 0.23 11.59
C THR A 153 11.34 -0.97 12.50
N VAL A 154 10.70 -2.06 12.10
CA VAL A 154 10.64 -3.33 12.83
C VAL A 154 11.26 -4.43 11.98
N ASN A 155 12.11 -5.23 12.59
CA ASN A 155 12.49 -6.55 12.08
C ASN A 155 12.08 -7.59 13.13
N GLY A 156 11.46 -8.68 12.72
CA GLY A 156 11.03 -9.73 13.65
C GLY A 156 11.03 -11.13 13.03
N THR A 157 10.75 -12.11 13.86
CA THR A 157 10.55 -13.50 13.45
C THR A 157 9.35 -14.05 14.19
N LEU A 158 8.40 -14.64 13.47
CA LEU A 158 7.27 -15.35 14.06
C LEU A 158 7.76 -16.71 14.53
N ASN A 159 7.59 -17.01 15.81
CA ASN A 159 8.28 -18.12 16.46
C ASN A 159 7.57 -19.47 16.30
N ASP A 160 6.25 -19.44 16.15
CA ASP A 160 5.42 -20.63 16.08
C ASP A 160 4.29 -20.47 15.06
N TYR A 161 3.63 -21.59 14.74
CA TYR A 161 2.45 -21.58 13.87
C TYR A 161 1.29 -20.80 14.53
N GLY A 162 0.80 -19.76 13.84
CA GLY A 162 -0.28 -18.90 14.34
C GLY A 162 0.16 -17.96 15.45
N ASP A 163 1.46 -17.65 15.51
CA ASP A 163 2.02 -16.54 16.28
C ASP A 163 1.63 -15.20 15.62
N ASP A 164 1.21 -14.24 16.46
CA ASP A 164 0.68 -12.94 16.04
C ASP A 164 1.42 -11.83 16.81
N ASP A 165 2.35 -11.14 16.16
CA ASP A 165 2.99 -9.95 16.72
C ASP A 165 2.10 -8.73 16.54
N THR A 166 1.85 -7.99 17.62
CA THR A 166 1.04 -6.76 17.58
C THR A 166 1.87 -5.53 17.90
N PHE A 167 1.72 -4.51 17.06
CA PHE A 167 2.41 -3.23 17.17
C PHE A 167 1.42 -2.07 17.15
N GLU A 168 1.51 -1.15 18.12
CA GLU A 168 0.81 0.13 18.03
C GLU A 168 1.58 1.03 17.04
N VAL A 169 0.89 1.48 16.00
CA VAL A 169 1.46 2.27 14.91
C VAL A 169 0.77 3.61 14.78
N ILE A 170 1.57 4.64 14.54
CA ILE A 170 1.12 5.92 13.98
C ILE A 170 1.79 6.07 12.62
N GLY A 171 0.99 6.26 11.57
CA GLY A 171 1.45 6.38 10.19
C GLY A 171 1.11 5.17 9.33
N THR A 172 1.38 5.27 8.02
CA THR A 172 1.18 4.18 7.05
C THR A 172 2.38 3.26 7.01
N ILE A 173 2.17 1.98 6.70
CA ILE A 173 3.25 1.09 6.28
C ILE A 173 3.84 1.65 4.98
N THR A 174 5.14 1.93 5.00
CA THR A 174 5.90 2.45 3.84
C THR A 174 6.74 1.37 3.18
N THR A 175 7.13 0.34 3.93
CA THR A 175 7.81 -0.84 3.40
C THR A 175 7.34 -2.06 4.20
N ALA A 176 7.10 -3.18 3.52
CA ALA A 176 6.88 -4.49 4.12
C ALA A 176 7.65 -5.54 3.32
N SER A 177 8.30 -6.49 3.99
CA SER A 177 9.09 -7.51 3.33
C SER A 177 9.12 -8.82 4.07
N THR A 178 9.26 -9.90 3.31
CA THR A 178 9.48 -11.28 3.75
C THR A 178 10.74 -11.82 3.11
N PHE A 179 11.48 -12.67 3.82
CA PHE A 179 12.81 -13.13 3.39
C PHE A 179 12.87 -14.64 3.11
N SER A 180 11.72 -15.31 3.07
CA SER A 180 11.61 -16.77 3.00
C SER A 180 10.75 -17.20 1.82
N PHE A 181 11.14 -18.27 1.13
CA PHE A 181 10.53 -18.67 -0.14
C PHE A 181 9.20 -19.42 -0.01
N GLU A 182 8.84 -19.88 1.19
CA GLU A 182 7.68 -20.78 1.40
C GLU A 182 6.70 -20.26 2.46
N GLU A 183 6.98 -19.12 3.09
CA GLU A 183 6.21 -18.61 4.23
C GLU A 183 5.37 -17.40 3.82
N GLU A 184 4.09 -17.38 4.21
CA GLU A 184 3.18 -16.24 4.06
C GLU A 184 3.22 -15.38 5.33
N VAL A 185 3.55 -14.09 5.19
CA VAL A 185 3.39 -13.11 6.27
C VAL A 185 2.35 -12.07 5.88
N THR A 186 1.34 -11.92 6.74
CA THR A 186 0.31 -10.89 6.63
C THR A 186 0.57 -9.77 7.65
N PHE A 187 0.66 -8.55 7.15
CA PHE A 187 0.58 -7.29 7.91
C PHE A 187 -0.82 -6.73 7.78
N LYS A 188 -1.50 -6.48 8.89
CA LYS A 188 -2.89 -6.01 8.88
C LYS A 188 -3.13 -4.95 9.93
N TYR A 189 -3.68 -3.82 9.49
CA TYR A 189 -4.22 -2.84 10.44
C TYR A 189 -5.53 -3.36 11.04
N VAL A 190 -5.65 -3.25 12.36
CA VAL A 190 -6.86 -3.56 13.12
C VAL A 190 -7.32 -2.31 13.87
N ASP A 191 -8.63 -2.04 13.79
CA ASP A 191 -9.32 -0.94 14.47
C ASP A 191 -9.75 -1.32 15.90
#